data_AF-A0A258XI32-F1
#
_entry.id   AF-A0A258XI32-F1
#
_cell.length_a   1.000
_cell.length_b   1.000
_cell.length_c   1.000
_cell.angle_alpha   90.00
_cell.angle_beta   90.00
_cell.angle_gamma   90.00
#
_symmetry.space_group_name_H-M   'P 1'
#
loop_
_entity.id
_entity.type
_entity.pdbx_description
1 polymer ?
#
loop_
_entity_poly.entity_id
_entity_poly.type
_entity_poly.pdbx_seq_one_letter_code
_entity_poly.pdbx_strand_id
1 'polypeptide(L)'
;MRDVPLGLLIGAGLFTLMTGIVALMSGIRVERVNGMGALWGMLAMAVTSGTIEEILFRGILLRHIESMLGTWAALLITSALFGAAHLANEGASLFAAFAIAMEAGILLGAAYLWTRRLWVPIGIHAAWNFTQGWVFSVPVSGGDAPEGLLATVREGPDWLTGGLFGLEASVIAMAVATGAGLLLLVRVVRQGGIRPPMWVKG
;
A
#
# COMPACT_ATOMS: atom_id res chain seq x y z
N MET A 1 0.89 6.01 20.07
CA MET A 1 2.10 5.61 19.32
C MET A 1 2.45 4.11 19.41
N ARG A 2 1.86 3.31 20.33
CA ARG A 2 2.19 1.87 20.45
C ARG A 2 1.95 1.04 19.18
N ASP A 3 1.09 1.52 18.28
CA ASP A 3 0.68 0.77 17.09
C ASP A 3 1.54 1.07 15.84
N VAL A 4 2.38 2.12 15.89
CA VAL A 4 3.24 2.51 14.75
C VAL A 4 4.29 1.44 14.43
N PRO A 5 5.03 0.87 15.40
CA PRO A 5 6.03 -0.17 15.09
C PRO A 5 5.41 -1.39 14.41
N LEU A 6 4.19 -1.77 14.80
CA LEU A 6 3.48 -2.87 14.16
C LEU A 6 3.17 -2.55 12.69
N GLY A 7 2.66 -1.35 12.41
CA GLY A 7 2.41 -0.92 11.03
C GLY A 7 3.68 -0.92 10.19
N LEU A 8 4.77 -0.37 10.73
CA LEU A 8 6.07 -0.33 10.05
C LEU A 8 6.59 -1.74 9.71
N LEU A 9 6.52 -2.67 10.66
CA LEU A 9 6.95 -4.06 10.46
C LEU A 9 6.11 -4.78 9.40
N ILE A 10 4.78 -4.56 9.41
CA ILE A 10 3.88 -5.14 8.39
C ILE A 10 4.20 -4.57 7.01
N GLY A 11 4.30 -3.23 6.88
CA GLY A 11 4.57 -2.59 5.60
C GLY A 11 5.91 -2.99 4.98
N ALA A 12 7.00 -2.87 5.76
CA ALA A 12 8.34 -3.26 5.30
C ALA A 12 8.41 -4.78 5.01
N GLY A 13 7.80 -5.60 5.87
CA GLY A 13 7.77 -7.05 5.70
C GLY A 13 7.03 -7.50 4.45
N LEU A 14 5.84 -6.96 4.19
CA LEU A 14 5.05 -7.30 3.00
C LEU A 14 5.75 -6.83 1.71
N PHE A 15 6.30 -5.61 1.70
CA PHE A 15 7.02 -5.10 0.53
C PHE A 15 8.27 -5.93 0.22
N THR A 16 9.03 -6.25 1.26
CA THR A 16 10.22 -7.11 1.13
C THR A 16 9.84 -8.51 0.65
N LEU A 17 8.76 -9.09 1.19
CA LEU A 17 8.26 -10.40 0.77
C LEU A 17 7.90 -10.41 -0.71
N MET A 18 7.08 -9.46 -1.18
CA MET A 18 6.64 -9.45 -2.58
C MET A 18 7.80 -9.13 -3.53
N THR A 19 8.73 -8.25 -3.14
CA THR A 19 9.97 -8.01 -3.89
C THR A 19 10.84 -9.27 -3.96
N GLY A 20 10.93 -10.04 -2.86
CA GLY A 20 11.61 -11.33 -2.83
C GLY A 20 11.00 -12.36 -3.78
N ILE A 21 9.67 -12.42 -3.86
CA ILE A 21 8.97 -13.29 -4.83
C ILE A 21 9.29 -12.84 -6.25
N VAL A 22 9.23 -11.54 -6.55
CA VAL A 22 9.60 -11.00 -7.86
C VAL A 22 11.05 -11.32 -8.21
N ALA A 23 11.98 -11.24 -7.24
CA ALA A 23 13.38 -11.60 -7.43
C ALA A 23 13.57 -13.09 -7.73
N LEU A 24 12.85 -13.97 -7.04
CA LEU A 24 12.85 -15.43 -7.31
C LEU A 24 12.33 -15.76 -8.71
N MET A 25 11.46 -14.91 -9.27
CA MET A 25 10.95 -15.00 -10.64
C MET A 25 11.84 -14.28 -11.66
N SER A 26 13.04 -13.83 -11.26
CA SER A 26 13.96 -13.05 -12.08
C SER A 26 13.41 -11.69 -12.57
N GLY A 27 12.40 -11.15 -11.89
CA GLY A 27 11.79 -9.85 -12.21
C GLY A 27 12.56 -8.64 -11.68
N ILE A 28 13.42 -8.84 -10.69
CA ILE A 28 14.30 -7.82 -10.12
C ILE A 28 15.61 -8.43 -9.65
N ARG A 29 16.73 -7.74 -9.92
CA ARG A 29 18.07 -8.13 -9.50
C ARG A 29 18.73 -6.97 -8.76
N VAL A 30 19.41 -7.28 -7.66
CA VAL A 30 20.31 -6.35 -6.98
C VAL A 30 21.66 -6.39 -7.67
N GLU A 31 22.13 -5.27 -8.18
CA GLU A 31 23.44 -5.18 -8.85
C GLU A 31 24.55 -4.81 -7.88
N ARG A 32 24.25 -3.93 -6.92
CA ARG A 32 25.19 -3.50 -5.89
C ARG A 32 24.45 -2.91 -4.69
N VAL A 33 25.18 -2.82 -3.60
CA VAL A 33 24.80 -2.03 -2.43
C VAL A 33 25.38 -0.63 -2.60
N ASN A 34 24.52 0.38 -2.59
CA ASN A 34 24.89 1.80 -2.56
C ASN A 34 25.11 2.26 -1.11
N GLY A 35 25.31 3.57 -0.93
CA GLY A 35 25.34 4.24 0.37
C GLY A 35 23.98 4.78 0.81
N MET A 36 23.99 5.91 1.53
CA MET A 36 22.76 6.52 2.06
C MET A 36 21.83 7.08 0.97
N GLY A 37 22.35 7.47 -0.19
CA GLY A 37 21.56 7.98 -1.32
C GLY A 37 20.52 9.02 -0.88
N ALA A 38 19.29 8.87 -1.36
CA ALA A 38 18.14 9.73 -1.08
C ALA A 38 17.44 9.44 0.27
N LEU A 39 18.13 8.87 1.28
CA LEU A 39 17.54 8.44 2.56
C LEU A 39 16.56 9.44 3.16
N TRP A 40 17.00 10.68 3.35
CA TRP A 40 16.19 11.70 4.02
C TRP A 40 15.01 12.17 3.16
N GLY A 41 15.22 12.27 1.84
CA GLY A 41 14.14 12.61 0.90
C GLY A 41 13.06 11.53 0.89
N MET A 42 13.47 10.27 0.83
CA MET A 42 12.57 9.13 0.85
C MET A 42 11.85 8.95 2.19
N LEU A 43 12.53 9.18 3.30
CA LEU A 43 11.91 9.16 4.63
C LEU A 43 10.85 10.26 4.76
N ALA A 44 11.18 11.48 4.34
CA ALA A 44 10.25 12.61 4.37
C ALA A 44 9.04 12.37 3.46
N MET A 45 9.27 11.91 2.22
CA MET A 45 8.20 11.57 1.28
C MET A 45 7.30 10.49 1.87
N ALA A 46 7.86 9.36 2.30
CA ALA A 46 7.09 8.21 2.76
C ALA A 46 6.24 8.51 4.00
N VAL A 47 6.79 9.27 4.96
CA VAL A 47 6.03 9.71 6.14
C VAL A 47 4.93 10.69 5.75
N THR A 48 5.20 11.61 4.83
CA THR A 48 4.26 12.65 4.42
C THR A 48 3.11 12.06 3.62
N SER A 49 3.38 11.30 2.56
CA SER A 49 2.35 10.65 1.74
C SER A 49 1.52 9.68 2.58
N GLY A 50 2.19 8.77 3.29
CA GLY A 50 1.54 7.79 4.16
C GLY A 50 0.68 8.42 5.26
N THR A 51 1.02 9.63 5.74
CA THR A 51 0.18 10.33 6.73
C THR A 51 -1.00 11.03 6.09
N ILE A 52 -0.75 11.84 5.06
CA ILE A 52 -1.78 12.69 4.43
C ILE A 52 -2.86 11.82 3.79
N GLU A 53 -2.44 10.82 3.02
CA GLU A 53 -3.36 9.95 2.30
C GLU A 53 -4.22 9.13 3.26
N GLU A 54 -3.64 8.57 4.32
CA GLU A 54 -4.41 7.78 5.28
C GLU A 54 -5.37 8.63 6.12
N ILE A 55 -5.01 9.88 6.45
CA ILE A 55 -5.95 10.81 7.08
C ILE A 55 -7.14 11.06 6.16
N LEU A 56 -6.91 11.36 4.88
CA LEU A 56 -7.97 11.64 3.92
C LEU A 56 -8.84 10.41 3.67
N PHE A 57 -8.23 9.30 3.23
CA PHE A 57 -8.98 8.13 2.77
C PHE A 57 -9.56 7.32 3.93
N ARG A 58 -8.81 7.12 5.02
CA ARG A 58 -9.23 6.22 6.13
C ARG A 58 -9.84 7.01 7.28
N GLY A 59 -9.25 8.16 7.61
CA GLY A 59 -9.72 9.02 8.69
C GLY A 59 -11.02 9.75 8.38
N ILE A 60 -11.17 10.23 7.14
CA ILE A 60 -12.31 11.04 6.70
C ILE A 60 -13.25 10.22 5.82
N LEU A 61 -12.83 9.82 4.62
CA LEU A 61 -13.72 9.23 3.61
C LEU A 61 -14.31 7.89 4.07
N LEU A 62 -13.47 6.92 4.47
CA LEU A 62 -13.92 5.59 4.86
C LEU A 62 -14.83 5.67 6.07
N ARG A 63 -14.46 6.47 7.08
CA ARG A 63 -15.27 6.65 8.28
C ARG A 63 -16.63 7.28 7.96
N HIS A 64 -16.66 8.29 7.10
CA HIS A 64 -17.90 8.96 6.72
C HIS A 64 -18.81 8.03 5.92
N ILE A 65 -18.28 7.39 4.87
CA ILE A 65 -19.03 6.46 4.03
C ILE A 65 -19.51 5.25 4.83
N GLU A 66 -18.71 4.74 5.77
CA GLU A 66 -19.12 3.62 6.64
C GLU A 66 -20.32 3.98 7.50
N SER A 67 -20.40 5.22 7.99
CA SER A 67 -21.54 5.67 8.79
C SER A 67 -22.86 5.73 8.01
N MET A 68 -22.78 5.77 6.67
CA MET A 68 -23.94 5.81 5.79
C MET A 68 -24.25 4.44 5.19
N LEU A 69 -23.25 3.83 4.56
CA LEU A 69 -23.41 2.66 3.68
C LEU A 69 -22.91 1.35 4.30
N GLY A 70 -22.36 1.39 5.51
CA GLY A 70 -21.77 0.24 6.18
C GLY A 70 -20.35 -0.09 5.72
N THR A 71 -19.70 -1.02 6.41
CA THR A 71 -18.26 -1.28 6.28
C THR A 71 -17.84 -1.77 4.89
N TRP A 72 -18.62 -2.67 4.29
CA TRP A 72 -18.25 -3.26 3.00
C TRP A 72 -18.32 -2.25 1.85
N ALA A 73 -19.39 -1.45 1.79
CA ALA A 73 -19.52 -0.40 0.79
C ALA A 73 -18.42 0.66 0.97
N ALA A 74 -18.14 1.07 2.22
CA ALA A 74 -17.08 2.02 2.51
C ALA A 74 -15.70 1.53 2.06
N LEU A 75 -15.38 0.26 2.33
CA LEU A 75 -14.11 -0.34 1.90
C LEU A 75 -14.00 -0.36 0.36
N LEU A 76 -15.03 -0.85 -0.34
CA LEU A 76 -15.03 -0.93 -1.81
C LEU A 76 -14.90 0.46 -2.45
N ILE A 77 -15.70 1.42 -2.00
CA ILE A 77 -15.71 2.77 -2.57
C ILE A 77 -14.38 3.46 -2.31
N THR A 78 -13.87 3.43 -1.07
CA THR A 78 -12.60 4.11 -0.77
C THR A 78 -11.39 3.43 -1.39
N SER A 79 -11.41 2.11 -1.58
CA SER A 79 -10.37 1.40 -2.33
C SER A 79 -10.36 1.84 -3.80
N ALA A 80 -11.53 1.90 -4.43
CA ALA A 80 -11.65 2.37 -5.81
C ALA A 80 -11.22 3.83 -5.97
N LEU A 81 -11.63 4.72 -5.05
CA LEU A 81 -11.21 6.12 -5.04
C LEU A 81 -9.69 6.26 -4.83
N PHE A 82 -9.09 5.41 -3.99
CA PHE A 82 -7.66 5.42 -3.74
C PHE A 82 -6.88 5.08 -5.01
N GLY A 83 -7.25 3.99 -5.69
CA GLY A 83 -6.67 3.65 -7.00
C GLY A 83 -6.91 4.71 -8.07
N ALA A 84 -8.11 5.28 -8.13
CA ALA A 84 -8.44 6.34 -9.09
C ALA A 84 -7.61 7.61 -8.88
N ALA A 85 -7.30 7.98 -7.63
CA ALA A 85 -6.45 9.12 -7.32
C ALA A 85 -5.03 8.97 -7.91
N HIS A 86 -4.54 7.73 -8.04
CA HIS A 86 -3.22 7.42 -8.59
C HIS A 86 -3.17 7.49 -10.13
N LEU A 87 -4.30 7.63 -10.82
CA LEU A 87 -4.30 7.89 -12.28
C LEU A 87 -3.69 9.24 -12.65
N ALA A 88 -3.56 10.15 -11.70
CA ALA A 88 -2.90 11.44 -11.90
C ALA A 88 -1.35 11.34 -11.89
N ASN A 89 -0.80 10.20 -11.47
CA ASN A 89 0.64 10.03 -11.37
C ASN A 89 1.28 9.70 -12.72
N GLU A 90 2.55 10.04 -12.86
CA GLU A 90 3.33 9.67 -14.04
C GLU A 90 3.48 8.14 -14.15
N GLY A 91 3.43 7.62 -15.38
CA GLY A 91 3.51 6.17 -15.60
C GLY A 91 2.27 5.39 -15.15
N ALA A 92 1.21 6.06 -14.68
CA ALA A 92 -0.03 5.42 -14.30
C ALA A 92 -0.74 4.83 -15.53
N SER A 93 -1.36 3.66 -15.31
CA SER A 93 -2.26 3.00 -16.25
C SER A 93 -3.55 2.62 -15.53
N LEU A 94 -4.60 2.28 -16.28
CA LEU A 94 -5.81 1.72 -15.68
C LEU A 94 -5.52 0.46 -14.86
N PHE A 95 -4.55 -0.34 -15.29
CA PHE A 95 -4.11 -1.51 -14.54
C PHE A 95 -3.40 -1.13 -13.25
N ALA A 96 -2.49 -0.14 -13.27
CA ALA A 96 -1.82 0.34 -12.05
C ALA A 96 -2.82 0.89 -11.03
N ALA A 97 -3.79 1.70 -11.48
CA ALA A 97 -4.85 2.20 -10.60
C ALA A 97 -5.72 1.06 -10.03
N PHE A 98 -6.05 0.06 -10.84
CA PHE A 98 -6.75 -1.13 -10.37
C PHE A 98 -5.93 -1.94 -9.38
N ALA A 99 -4.62 -2.11 -9.63
CA ALA A 99 -3.70 -2.76 -8.72
C ALA A 99 -3.67 -2.05 -7.37
N ILE A 100 -3.49 -0.72 -7.35
CA ILE A 100 -3.49 0.11 -6.14
C ILE A 100 -4.82 0.01 -5.37
N ALA A 101 -5.96 0.00 -6.07
CA ALA A 101 -7.26 -0.20 -5.43
C ALA A 101 -7.33 -1.58 -4.74
N MET A 102 -6.80 -2.63 -5.38
CA MET A 102 -6.81 -4.00 -4.86
C MET A 102 -5.82 -4.20 -3.71
N GLU A 103 -4.58 -3.73 -3.85
CA GLU A 103 -3.55 -3.90 -2.83
C GLU A 103 -3.68 -2.88 -1.69
N ALA A 104 -3.23 -1.65 -1.91
CA ALA A 104 -3.19 -0.61 -0.89
C ALA A 104 -4.59 -0.22 -0.42
N GLY A 105 -5.56 -0.12 -1.34
CA GLY A 105 -6.97 0.15 -1.03
C GLY A 105 -7.52 -0.77 0.06
N ILE A 106 -7.47 -2.07 -0.20
CA ILE A 106 -7.99 -3.12 0.70
C ILE A 106 -7.12 -3.28 1.93
N LEU A 107 -5.79 -3.37 1.79
CA LEU A 107 -4.87 -3.60 2.92
C LEU A 107 -4.97 -2.50 3.97
N LEU A 108 -4.86 -1.24 3.55
CA LEU A 108 -4.85 -0.09 4.45
C LEU A 108 -6.26 0.17 5.02
N GLY A 109 -7.30 -0.03 4.20
CA GLY A 109 -8.69 0.00 4.67
C GLY A 109 -8.96 -1.06 5.74
N ALA A 110 -8.52 -2.30 5.52
CA ALA A 110 -8.64 -3.39 6.48
C ALA A 110 -7.84 -3.13 7.77
N ALA A 111 -6.63 -2.58 7.66
CA ALA A 111 -5.79 -2.21 8.81
C ALA A 111 -6.46 -1.13 9.68
N TYR A 112 -7.08 -0.12 9.05
CA TYR A 112 -7.89 0.86 9.76
C TYR A 112 -9.10 0.20 10.42
N LEU A 113 -9.86 -0.63 9.71
CA LEU A 113 -11.05 -1.30 10.24
C LEU A 113 -10.73 -2.23 11.42
N TRP A 114 -9.56 -2.87 11.40
CA TRP A 114 -9.09 -3.77 12.44
C TRP A 114 -8.83 -3.04 13.76
N THR A 115 -8.16 -1.89 13.71
CA THR A 115 -7.72 -1.18 14.93
C THR A 115 -8.56 0.05 15.27
N ARG A 116 -9.32 0.56 14.31
CA ARG A 116 -10.02 1.86 14.33
C ARG A 116 -9.08 3.03 14.65
N ARG A 117 -7.79 2.88 14.33
CA ARG A 117 -6.72 3.87 14.56
C ARG A 117 -5.94 4.08 13.27
N LEU A 118 -5.51 5.32 13.04
CA LEU A 118 -4.74 5.67 11.83
C LEU A 118 -3.27 5.24 11.90
N TRP A 119 -2.72 5.03 13.10
CA TRP A 119 -1.29 4.77 13.27
C TRP A 119 -0.81 3.46 12.62
N VAL A 120 -1.65 2.43 12.55
CA VAL A 120 -1.31 1.18 11.84
C VAL A 120 -1.26 1.39 10.33
N PRO A 121 -2.34 1.84 9.66
CA PRO A 121 -2.27 2.05 8.21
C PRO A 121 -1.24 3.10 7.81
N ILE A 122 -1.06 4.20 8.56
CA ILE A 122 0.03 5.16 8.32
C ILE A 122 1.40 4.48 8.36
N GLY A 123 1.64 3.64 9.38
CA GLY A 123 2.89 2.89 9.50
C GLY A 123 3.11 1.90 8.35
N ILE A 124 2.06 1.18 7.95
CA ILE A 124 2.13 0.24 6.81
C ILE A 124 2.49 1.01 5.54
N HIS A 125 1.75 2.07 5.24
CA HIS A 125 1.92 2.86 4.03
C HIS A 125 3.30 3.54 3.98
N ALA A 126 3.71 4.21 5.05
CA ALA A 126 5.03 4.84 5.09
C ALA A 126 6.17 3.82 4.97
N ALA A 127 6.08 2.66 5.64
CA ALA A 127 7.10 1.63 5.52
C ALA A 127 7.13 0.99 4.12
N TRP A 128 5.97 0.82 3.48
CA TRP A 128 5.87 0.33 2.11
C TRP A 128 6.61 1.27 1.15
N ASN A 129 6.26 2.55 1.13
CA ASN A 129 6.87 3.57 0.26
C ASN A 129 8.38 3.72 0.51
N PHE A 130 8.78 3.71 1.78
CA PHE A 130 10.19 3.81 2.15
C PHE A 130 10.98 2.56 1.71
N THR A 131 10.42 1.37 1.89
CA THR A 131 11.07 0.12 1.47
C THR A 131 11.17 0.04 -0.05
N GLN A 132 10.10 0.41 -0.76
CA GLN A 132 10.07 0.46 -2.22
C GLN A 132 11.12 1.40 -2.80
N GLY A 133 11.08 2.67 -2.41
CA GLY A 133 11.97 3.67 -2.97
C GLY A 133 13.37 3.58 -2.38
N TRP A 134 13.52 3.69 -1.06
CA TRP A 134 14.85 3.76 -0.50
C TRP A 134 15.56 2.42 -0.39
N VAL A 135 14.89 1.34 0.03
CA VAL A 135 15.60 0.05 0.16
C VAL A 135 15.86 -0.56 -1.20
N PHE A 136 14.86 -0.60 -2.09
CA PHE A 136 14.95 -1.32 -3.36
C PHE A 136 15.16 -0.43 -4.60
N SER A 137 15.23 0.90 -4.49
CA SER A 137 15.38 1.80 -5.66
C SER A 137 14.33 1.58 -6.74
N VAL A 138 13.08 1.37 -6.34
CA VAL A 138 11.95 1.21 -7.26
C VAL A 138 11.14 2.52 -7.25
N PRO A 139 10.63 3.00 -8.42
CA PRO A 139 9.70 4.12 -8.47
C PRO A 139 8.54 3.92 -7.49
N VAL A 140 8.11 4.96 -6.78
CA VAL A 140 7.01 4.88 -5.82
C VAL A 140 5.78 5.53 -6.43
N SER A 141 4.86 4.68 -6.87
CA SER A 141 3.56 5.02 -7.44
C SER A 141 3.69 5.92 -8.66
N GLY A 142 4.70 5.64 -9.49
CA GLY A 142 5.15 6.48 -10.59
C GLY A 142 6.43 7.26 -10.27
N GLY A 143 6.77 8.19 -11.17
CA GLY A 143 7.96 9.03 -11.08
C GLY A 143 9.28 8.30 -11.32
N ASP A 144 10.38 8.99 -11.03
CA ASP A 144 11.73 8.43 -11.20
C ASP A 144 12.11 7.52 -10.03
N ALA A 145 12.86 6.46 -10.36
CA ALA A 145 13.46 5.59 -9.34
C ALA A 145 14.51 6.38 -8.53
N PRO A 146 14.39 6.45 -7.19
CA PRO A 146 15.37 7.16 -6.37
C PRO A 146 16.68 6.35 -6.26
N GLU A 147 17.79 7.05 -6.04
CA GLU A 147 19.02 6.41 -5.61
C GLU A 147 18.90 6.00 -4.14
N GLY A 148 18.62 4.73 -3.90
CA GLY A 148 18.41 4.11 -2.60
C GLY A 148 19.60 3.28 -2.16
N LEU A 149 19.42 2.50 -1.08
CA LEU A 149 20.39 1.60 -0.50
C LEU A 149 20.85 0.51 -1.47
N LEU A 150 19.95 -0.07 -2.26
CA LEU A 150 20.29 -1.09 -3.26
C LEU A 150 20.12 -0.49 -4.64
N ALA A 151 21.12 -0.66 -5.51
CA ALA A 151 20.88 -0.46 -6.93
C ALA A 151 20.23 -1.71 -7.49
N THR A 152 19.00 -1.58 -7.96
CA THR A 152 18.26 -2.69 -8.57
C THR A 152 17.97 -2.42 -10.03
N VAL A 153 17.92 -3.50 -10.80
CA VAL A 153 17.43 -3.48 -12.18
C VAL A 153 16.22 -4.40 -12.23
N ARG A 154 15.15 -3.91 -12.87
CA ARG A 154 13.92 -4.65 -13.10
C ARG A 154 13.91 -5.15 -14.53
N GLU A 155 13.70 -6.45 -14.71
CA GLU A 155 13.72 -7.12 -16.01
C GLU A 155 12.47 -7.98 -16.16
N GLY A 156 11.97 -8.14 -17.38
CA GLY A 156 10.76 -8.92 -17.65
C GLY A 156 9.48 -8.09 -17.74
N PRO A 157 8.31 -8.76 -17.80
CA PRO A 157 7.06 -8.14 -18.18
C PRO A 157 6.45 -7.27 -17.08
N ASP A 158 5.68 -6.26 -17.47
CA ASP A 158 5.07 -5.27 -16.55
C ASP A 158 4.14 -5.91 -15.50
N TRP A 159 3.47 -7.02 -15.80
CA TRP A 159 2.64 -7.70 -14.78
C TRP A 159 3.47 -8.22 -13.59
N LEU A 160 4.78 -8.44 -13.78
CA LEU A 160 5.71 -8.91 -12.76
C LEU A 160 6.49 -7.75 -12.12
N THR A 161 6.93 -6.77 -12.92
CA THR A 161 7.80 -5.67 -12.47
C THR A 161 7.05 -4.38 -12.12
N GLY A 162 5.78 -4.32 -12.47
CA GLY A 162 4.92 -3.14 -12.38
C GLY A 162 5.31 -1.99 -13.33
N GLY A 163 6.20 -2.25 -14.30
CA GLY A 163 6.56 -1.30 -15.36
C GLY A 163 7.06 0.04 -14.84
N LEU A 164 6.64 1.14 -15.49
CA LEU A 164 7.03 2.50 -15.10
C LEU A 164 6.48 2.91 -13.73
N PHE A 165 5.36 2.33 -13.29
CA PHE A 165 4.70 2.72 -12.04
C PHE A 165 5.45 2.24 -10.79
N GLY A 166 6.11 1.10 -10.86
CA GLY A 166 6.78 0.48 -9.70
C GLY A 166 6.16 -0.85 -9.30
N LEU A 167 6.84 -1.60 -8.42
CA LEU A 167 6.46 -2.99 -8.09
C LEU A 167 5.06 -3.15 -7.50
N GLU A 168 4.48 -2.10 -6.91
CA GLU A 168 3.10 -2.08 -6.43
C GLU A 168 2.05 -2.26 -7.55
N ALA A 169 2.39 -1.95 -8.80
CA ALA A 169 1.57 -2.28 -9.97
C ALA A 169 1.81 -3.70 -10.51
N SER A 170 2.40 -4.60 -9.73
CA SER A 170 2.58 -6.01 -10.11
C SER A 170 1.44 -6.90 -9.60
N VAL A 171 1.17 -8.00 -10.30
CA VAL A 171 0.23 -9.03 -9.84
C VAL A 171 0.70 -9.67 -8.53
N ILE A 172 2.02 -9.70 -8.28
CA ILE A 172 2.58 -10.21 -7.02
C ILE A 172 2.21 -9.30 -5.85
N ALA A 173 2.36 -7.99 -6.01
CA ALA A 173 2.00 -7.02 -4.99
C ALA A 173 0.49 -7.05 -4.70
N MET A 174 -0.35 -7.09 -5.75
CA MET A 174 -1.79 -7.34 -5.64
C MET A 174 -2.11 -8.59 -4.82
N ALA A 175 -1.54 -9.75 -5.18
CA ALA A 175 -1.82 -11.00 -4.50
C ALA A 175 -1.40 -10.97 -3.02
N VAL A 176 -0.19 -10.49 -2.71
CA VAL A 176 0.36 -10.46 -1.35
C VAL A 176 -0.38 -9.46 -0.47
N ALA A 177 -0.57 -8.23 -0.93
CA ALA A 177 -1.19 -7.17 -0.14
C ALA A 177 -2.70 -7.36 -0.01
N THR A 178 -3.42 -7.73 -1.08
CA THR A 178 -4.84 -8.09 -0.97
C THR A 178 -5.00 -9.30 -0.04
N GLY A 179 -4.16 -10.33 -0.16
CA GLY A 179 -4.18 -11.48 0.74
C GLY A 179 -4.02 -11.08 2.22
N ALA A 180 -3.05 -10.22 2.53
CA ALA A 180 -2.86 -9.67 3.87
C ALA A 180 -4.08 -8.85 4.33
N GLY A 181 -4.65 -8.02 3.45
CA GLY A 181 -5.87 -7.26 3.71
C GLY A 181 -7.06 -8.16 4.03
N LEU A 182 -7.26 -9.25 3.28
CA LEU A 182 -8.31 -10.24 3.52
C LEU A 182 -8.12 -10.94 4.88
N LEU A 183 -6.89 -11.29 5.26
CA LEU A 183 -6.61 -11.86 6.59
C LEU A 183 -6.95 -10.88 7.72
N LEU A 184 -6.66 -9.59 7.54
CA LEU A 184 -7.09 -8.55 8.48
C LEU A 184 -8.61 -8.42 8.52
N LEU A 185 -9.30 -8.49 7.37
CA LEU A 185 -10.77 -8.45 7.32
C LEU A 185 -11.40 -9.66 8.01
N VAL A 186 -10.83 -10.87 7.88
CA VAL A 186 -11.28 -12.03 8.67
C VAL A 186 -11.19 -11.73 10.16
N ARG A 187 -10.13 -11.06 10.61
CA ARG A 187 -9.98 -10.63 11.99
C ARG A 187 -11.03 -9.57 12.39
N VAL A 188 -11.30 -8.59 11.50
CA VAL A 188 -12.37 -7.58 11.68
C VAL A 188 -13.73 -8.25 11.86
N VAL A 189 -14.06 -9.24 11.03
CA VAL A 189 -15.33 -9.97 11.11
C VAL A 189 -15.41 -10.75 12.42
N ARG A 190 -14.35 -11.50 12.77
CA ARG A 190 -14.31 -12.31 14.00
C ARG A 190 -14.42 -11.50 15.29
N GLN A 191 -13.97 -10.24 15.29
CA GLN A 191 -14.13 -9.33 16.43
C GLN A 191 -15.44 -8.52 16.42
N GLY A 192 -16.37 -8.81 15.49
CA GLY A 192 -17.63 -8.09 15.37
C GLY A 192 -17.47 -6.64 14.89
N GLY A 193 -16.40 -6.33 14.17
CA GLY A 193 -16.04 -4.97 13.74
C GLY A 193 -16.78 -4.44 12.52
N ILE A 194 -17.71 -5.21 11.93
CA ILE A 194 -18.49 -4.83 10.76
C ILE A 194 -19.71 -4.01 11.18
N ARG A 195 -19.91 -2.86 10.54
CA ARG A 195 -21.06 -1.99 10.75
C ARG A 195 -22.06 -2.14 9.61
N PRO A 196 -23.36 -2.29 9.91
CA PRO A 196 -24.39 -2.32 8.88
C PRO A 196 -24.63 -0.91 8.30
N PRO A 197 -25.28 -0.80 7.13
CA PRO A 197 -25.75 0.48 6.62
C PRO A 197 -26.76 1.16 7.55
N MET A 198 -26.87 2.48 7.48
CA MET A 198 -27.69 3.27 8.42
C MET A 198 -29.20 2.97 8.38
N TRP A 199 -29.69 2.39 7.29
CA TRP A 199 -31.11 2.01 7.15
C TRP A 199 -31.43 0.61 7.67
N VAL A 200 -30.43 -0.18 8.04
CA VAL A 200 -30.62 -1.48 8.67
C VAL A 200 -30.77 -1.26 10.17
N LYS A 201 -32.00 -1.38 10.68
CA LYS A 201 -32.27 -1.30 12.12
C LYS A 201 -31.71 -2.56 12.81
N GLY A 202 -30.89 -2.35 13.84
CA GLY A 202 -30.43 -3.40 14.74
C GLY A 202 -31.49 -3.85 15.73
#